data_AF-A0A6I7NIQ1-F1
#
_entry.id   AF-A0A6I7NIQ1-F1
#
_cell.length_a   1.000
_cell.length_b   1.000
_cell.length_c   1.000
_cell.angle_alpha   90.00
_cell.angle_beta   90.00
_cell.angle_gamma   90.00
#
_symmetry.space_group_name_H-M   'P 1'
#
loop_
_entity.id
_entity.type
_entity.pdbx_description
1 polymer ?
#
loop_
_entity_poly.entity_id
_entity_poly.type
_entity_poly.pdbx_seq_one_letter_code
_entity_poly.pdbx_strand_id
1 'polypeptide(L)' 'HCRIELTPITGRSHQLRVHMLAIGHPLLGDRLYASGAALDACPRLALHAQRLVISHPHSGERLSYLCPTPF' A
#
# COMPACT_ATOMS: atom_id res chain seq x y z
N HIS A 1 15.31 -1.85 6.52
CA HIS A 1 14.00 -1.62 5.87
C HIS A 1 14.14 -1.90 4.36
N CYS A 2 13.07 -2.33 3.69
CA CYS A 2 13.03 -2.53 2.24
C CYS A 2 11.84 -1.77 1.62
N ARG A 3 11.92 -1.44 0.33
CA ARG A 3 10.84 -0.84 -0.45
C ARG A 3 10.25 -1.92 -1.36
N ILE A 4 8.93 -2.06 -1.37
CA ILE A 4 8.22 -3.09 -2.11
C ILE A 4 7.09 -2.44 -2.90
N GLU A 5 6.96 -2.81 -4.18
CA GLU A 5 5.79 -2.51 -4.99
C GLU A 5 4.74 -3.62 -4.80
N LEU A 6 3.49 -3.24 -4.51
CA LEU A 6 2.40 -4.16 -4.23
C LEU A 6 1.24 -3.91 -5.19
N THR A 7 0.74 -4.97 -5.82
CA THR A 7 -0.46 -4.91 -6.67
C THR A 7 -1.58 -5.75 -6.03
N PRO A 8 -2.53 -5.14 -5.31
CA PRO A 8 -3.67 -5.88 -4.76
C PRO A 8 -4.62 -6.30 -5.88
N ILE A 9 -4.81 -7.62 -6.05
CA ILE A 9 -5.74 -8.18 -7.05
C ILE A 9 -7.21 -8.04 -6.60
N THR A 10 -7.43 -8.04 -5.28
CA THR A 10 -8.73 -7.85 -4.64
C THR A 10 -8.67 -6.65 -3.69
N GLY A 11 -9.83 -6.12 -3.29
CA GLY A 11 -9.95 -4.93 -2.45
C GLY A 11 -10.40 -5.21 -1.01
N ARG A 12 -9.97 -6.31 -0.39
CA ARG A 12 -10.39 -6.62 0.99
C ARG A 12 -9.86 -5.58 1.97
N SER A 13 -10.63 -5.31 3.03
CA SER A 13 -10.22 -4.39 4.09
C SER A 13 -8.84 -4.77 4.65
N HIS A 14 -7.94 -3.79 4.67
CA HIS A 14 -6.56 -3.93 5.17
C HIS A 14 -5.71 -5.02 4.49
N GLN A 15 -6.09 -5.50 3.29
CA GLN A 15 -5.47 -6.65 2.63
C GLN A 15 -3.94 -6.61 2.60
N LEU A 16 -3.35 -5.54 2.08
CA LEU A 16 -1.88 -5.42 1.99
C LEU A 16 -1.22 -5.41 3.38
N ARG A 17 -1.84 -4.75 4.36
CA ARG A 17 -1.30 -4.63 5.72
C ARG A 17 -1.24 -5.99 6.41
N VAL A 18 -2.33 -6.76 6.31
CA VAL A 18 -2.43 -8.12 6.87
C VAL A 18 -1.53 -9.09 6.12
N HIS A 19 -1.48 -9.03 4.79
CA HIS A 19 -0.59 -9.91 4.01
C HIS A 19 0.87 -9.69 4.35
N MET A 20 1.31 -8.43 4.44
CA MET A 20 2.68 -8.08 4.81
C MET A 20 3.03 -8.54 6.23
N LEU A 21 2.11 -8.42 7.19
CA LEU A 21 2.28 -9.02 8.52
C LEU A 21 2.37 -10.55 8.46
N ALA A 22 1.49 -11.22 7.70
CA ALA A 22 1.44 -12.67 7.63
C ALA A 22 2.73 -13.30 7.08
N ILE A 23 3.45 -12.59 6.22
CA ILE A 23 4.76 -13.00 5.70
C ILE A 23 5.95 -12.54 6.57
N GLY A 24 5.70 -11.97 7.76
CA GLY A 24 6.72 -11.54 8.71
C GLY A 24 7.35 -10.17 8.43
N HIS A 25 6.77 -9.38 7.52
CA HIS A 25 7.29 -8.08 7.11
C HIS A 25 6.22 -6.98 7.27
N PRO A 26 5.77 -6.66 8.50
CA PRO A 26 4.75 -5.65 8.72
C PRO A 26 5.16 -4.28 8.16
N LEU A 27 4.17 -3.52 7.69
CA LEU A 27 4.40 -2.19 7.14
C LEU A 27 4.86 -1.22 8.24
N LEU A 28 5.83 -0.36 7.91
CA LEU A 28 6.36 0.60 8.88
C LEU A 28 5.30 1.63 9.27
N GLY A 29 5.27 1.98 10.57
CA GLY A 29 4.29 2.92 11.13
C GLY A 29 2.84 2.44 11.10
N ASP A 30 2.60 1.14 10.84
CA ASP A 30 1.26 0.56 10.91
C ASP A 30 0.79 0.40 12.36
N ARG A 31 -0.04 1.33 12.83
CA ARG A 31 -0.55 1.36 14.21
C ARG A 31 -1.45 0.16 14.60
N LEU A 32 -1.90 -0.66 13.65
CA LEU A 32 -2.74 -1.82 13.95
C LEU A 32 -1.97 -3.14 13.90
N TYR A 33 -0.99 -3.25 13.00
CA TYR A 33 -0.35 -4.53 12.66
C TYR A 33 1.16 -4.56 12.89
N ALA A 34 1.79 -3.42 13.20
CA ALA A 34 3.20 -3.34 13.54
C ALA A 34 3.39 -3.06 15.04
N SER A 35 4.52 -3.49 15.58
CA SER A 35 4.95 -3.22 16.95
C SER A 35 6.47 -3.04 17.02
N GLY A 36 6.95 -2.47 18.13
CA GLY A 36 8.37 -2.18 18.35
C GLY A 36 9.00 -1.38 17.21
N ALA A 37 10.19 -1.80 16.79
CA ALA A 37 10.97 -1.08 15.78
C ALA A 37 10.24 -0.84 14.45
N ALA A 38 9.30 -1.72 14.04
CA ALA A 38 8.54 -1.52 12.81
C ALA A 38 7.50 -0.39 12.95
N LEU A 39 6.86 -0.27 14.12
CA LEU A 39 5.93 0.82 14.42
C LEU A 39 6.68 2.14 14.55
N ASP A 40 7.82 2.13 15.25
CA ASP A 40 8.58 3.35 15.57
C ASP A 40 9.40 3.89 14.40
N ALA A 41 9.68 3.06 13.38
CA ALA A 41 10.49 3.45 12.22
C ALA A 41 9.83 4.48 11.29
N CYS A 42 8.52 4.72 11.38
CA CYS A 42 7.83 5.70 10.56
C CYS A 42 6.70 6.38 11.35
N PRO A 43 6.57 7.72 11.34
CA PRO A 43 5.52 8.42 12.10
C PRO A 43 4.09 8.15 11.60
N ARG A 44 3.96 7.53 10.42
CA ARG A 44 2.70 7.19 9.75
C ARG A 44 2.83 5.86 9.03
N LEU A 45 1.69 5.32 8.59
CA LEU A 45 1.68 4.14 7.73
C LEU A 45 2.46 4.40 6.42
N ALA A 46 3.51 3.61 6.20
CA ALA A 46 4.31 3.59 4.98
C ALA A 46 3.63 2.76 3.87
N LEU A 47 2.43 3.19 3.47
CA LEU A 47 1.65 2.63 2.37
C LEU A 47 1.04 3.76 1.53
N HIS A 48 1.25 3.72 0.22
CA HIS A 48 0.78 4.75 -0.71
C HIS A 48 0.28 4.14 -2.00
N ALA A 49 -0.88 4.59 -2.47
CA ALA A 49 -1.41 4.21 -3.76
C ALA A 49 -0.71 5.04 -4.85
N GLN A 50 0.38 4.51 -5.40
CA GLN A 50 1.19 5.23 -6.38
C GLN A 50 0.53 5.32 -7.76
N ARG A 51 -0.17 4.26 -8.17
CA ARG A 51 -0.73 4.14 -9.52
C ARG A 51 -2.14 3.58 -9.49
N LEU A 52 -3.03 4.16 -10.29
CA LEU A 52 -4.38 3.68 -10.51
C LEU A 52 -4.66 3.65 -12.02
N VAL A 53 -5.17 2.53 -12.51
CA VAL A 53 -5.59 2.38 -13.91
C VAL A 53 -7.06 1.98 -13.92
N ILE A 54 -7.88 2.74 -14.64
CA ILE A 54 -9.31 2.49 -14.81
C ILE A 54 -9.70 2.67 -16.26
N SER A 55 -10.80 2.05 -16.68
CA SER A 55 -11.44 2.38 -17.96
C SER A 55 -12.43 3.52 -17.73
N HIS A 56 -12.38 4.55 -18.57
CA HIS A 56 -13.33 5.65 -18.53
C HIS A 56 -14.76 5.10 -18.72
N PRO A 57 -15.73 5.44 -17.85
CA PRO A 57 -17.04 4.79 -17.83
C PRO A 57 -17.87 5.02 -19.10
N HIS A 58 -17.68 6.16 -19.78
CA HIS A 58 -18.36 6.48 -21.04
C HIS A 58 -17.57 6.08 -22.29
N SER A 59 -16.35 6.59 -22.48
CA SER A 59 -15.53 6.33 -23.68
C SER A 59 -14.84 4.96 -23.71
N GLY A 60 -14.72 4.26 -22.58
CA GLY A 60 -13.96 3.01 -22.48
C GLY A 60 -12.43 3.19 -22.53
N GLU A 61 -11.94 4.43 -22.67
CA GLU A 61 -10.52 4.73 -22.74
C GLU A 61 -9.78 4.32 -21.46
N ARG A 62 -8.57 3.77 -21.61
CA ARG A 62 -7.72 3.40 -20.48
C ARG A 62 -7.03 4.63 -19.91
N LEU A 63 -7.45 5.04 -18.72
CA LEU A 63 -6.87 6.16 -17.97
C LEU A 63 -5.85 5.64 -16.95
N SER A 64 -4.69 6.29 -16.88
CA SER A 64 -3.63 5.97 -15.92
C SER A 64 -3.26 7.20 -15.11
N TYR A 65 -3.39 7.09 -13.80
CA TYR A 65 -3.03 8.12 -12.84
C TYR A 65 -1.78 7.69 -12.06
N LEU A 66 -0.82 8.61 -11.92
CA LEU A 66 0.40 8.41 -11.15
C LEU A 66 0.53 9.50 -10.09
N CYS A 67 0.80 9.10 -8.86
CA CYS A 67 1.10 9.98 -7.74
C CYS A 67 2.41 9.50 -7.09
N PRO A 68 3.53 10.22 -7.27
CA PRO A 68 4.81 9.84 -6.69
C PRO A 68 4.71 9.56 -5.18
N THR A 69 5.41 8.53 -4.73
CA THR A 69 5.44 8.14 -3.32
C THR A 69 6.23 9.21 -2.53
N PRO A 70 5.69 9.77 -1.44
CA PRO A 70 6.36 10.83 -0.68
C PRO A 70 7.40 10.32 0.34
N PHE A 71 7.65 9.01 0.36
CA PHE A 71 8.59 8.29 1.23
C PHE A 71 9.25 7.16 0.44
#